data_AF-A0A972EZS9-F1
#
_entry.id   AF-A0A972EZS9-F1
#
_cell.length_a   1.000
_cell.length_b   1.000
_cell.length_c   1.000
_cell.angle_alpha   90.00
_cell.angle_beta   90.00
_cell.angle_gamma   90.00
#
_symmetry.space_group_name_H-M   'P 1'
#
loop_
_entity.id
_entity.type
_entity.pdbx_description
1 polymer ?
#
loop_
_entity_poly.entity_id
_entity_poly.type
_entity_poly.pdbx_seq_one_letter_code
_entity_poly.pdbx_strand_id
1 'polypeptide(L)'
;MKRAKSNDELRPLYTREDFGKGIRGKHFEAYRKGTNLVLLSPDVAKVFPTDEAVNEALRSLIDLARKSTGLKKRALPTTKEKTTA
;
A
#
# COMPACT_ATOMS: atom_id res chain seq x y z
N MET A 1 5.98 36.86 -4.27
CA MET A 1 5.57 35.54 -3.73
C MET A 1 4.07 35.51 -3.57
N LYS A 2 3.36 34.60 -4.26
CA LYS A 2 1.89 34.50 -4.25
C LYS A 2 1.49 33.68 -3.01
N ARG A 3 0.80 34.30 -2.04
CA ARG A 3 0.32 33.60 -0.84
C ARG A 3 -0.81 32.65 -1.24
N ALA A 4 -0.69 31.37 -0.86
CA ALA A 4 -1.82 30.45 -0.89
C ALA A 4 -2.92 31.03 0.01
N LYS A 5 -4.17 31.07 -0.47
CA LYS A 5 -5.32 31.38 0.36
C LYS A 5 -5.44 30.23 1.36
N SER A 6 -4.94 30.43 2.58
CA SER A 6 -5.24 29.55 3.70
C SER A 6 -6.73 29.71 3.99
N ASN A 7 -7.54 28.74 3.58
CA ASN A 7 -8.85 28.56 4.19
C ASN A 7 -8.57 28.22 5.65
N ASP A 8 -8.66 29.25 6.49
CA ASP A 8 -8.53 29.13 7.94
C ASP A 8 -9.82 28.52 8.47
N GLU A 9 -9.95 27.20 8.29
CA GLU A 9 -11.10 26.41 8.74
C GLU A 9 -11.04 26.12 10.25
N LEU A 10 -9.99 26.57 10.93
CA LEU A 10 -9.80 26.34 12.35
C LEU A 10 -10.58 27.38 13.17
N ARG A 11 -11.21 26.90 14.24
CA ARG A 11 -11.91 27.77 15.17
C ARG A 11 -10.90 28.62 15.97
N PRO A 12 -11.23 29.90 16.27
CA PRO A 12 -10.36 30.79 17.04
C PRO A 12 -10.04 30.28 18.45
N LEU A 13 -10.97 29.53 19.06
CA LEU A 13 -10.80 28.96 20.39
C LEU A 13 -11.66 27.70 20.55
N TYR A 14 -11.13 26.72 21.27
CA TYR A 14 -11.87 25.53 21.68
C TYR A 14 -12.24 25.65 23.17
N THR A 15 -13.46 25.25 23.51
CA THR A 15 -13.91 25.11 24.90
C THR A 15 -13.84 23.66 25.35
N ARG A 16 -13.96 23.39 26.66
CA ARG A 16 -13.88 22.02 27.19
C ARG A 16 -15.01 21.15 26.66
N GLU A 17 -16.16 21.76 26.39
CA GLU A 17 -17.37 21.11 25.88
C GLU A 17 -17.20 20.64 24.43
N ASP A 18 -16.29 21.24 23.65
CA ASP A 18 -15.94 20.78 22.30
C ASP A 18 -15.24 19.41 22.34
N PHE A 19 -14.63 19.06 23.48
CA PHE A 19 -13.95 17.79 23.67
C PHE A 19 -14.84 16.81 24.46
N GLY A 20 -15.18 15.69 23.83
CA GLY A 20 -15.88 14.59 24.52
C GLY A 20 -15.04 13.95 25.63
N LYS A 21 -15.58 12.90 26.27
CA LYS A 21 -14.86 12.11 27.28
C LYS A 21 -13.58 11.52 26.65
N GLY A 22 -12.43 11.76 27.28
CA GLY A 22 -11.16 11.23 26.82
C GLY A 22 -11.11 9.71 26.95
N ILE A 23 -10.94 9.00 25.84
CA ILE A 23 -10.81 7.53 25.81
C ILE A 23 -9.32 7.17 25.78
N ARG A 24 -8.85 6.47 26.81
CA ARG A 24 -7.46 5.98 26.85
C ARG A 24 -7.25 4.96 25.73
N GLY A 25 -6.23 5.18 24.90
CA GLY A 25 -5.87 4.27 23.83
C GLY A 25 -6.78 4.30 22.59
N LYS A 26 -7.58 5.36 22.39
CA LYS A 26 -8.46 5.52 21.20
C LYS A 26 -7.76 5.23 19.86
N HIS A 27 -6.47 5.56 19.75
CA HIS A 27 -5.67 5.36 18.54
C HIS A 27 -4.53 4.35 18.74
N PHE A 28 -4.52 3.60 19.85
CA PHE A 28 -3.43 2.70 20.22
C PHE A 28 -3.25 1.57 19.20
N GLU A 29 -4.35 0.97 18.74
CA GLU A 29 -4.29 -0.09 17.74
C GLU A 29 -3.80 0.42 16.39
N ALA A 30 -4.27 1.61 15.96
CA ALA A 30 -3.82 2.24 14.72
C ALA A 30 -2.34 2.57 14.77
N TYR A 31 -1.85 3.08 15.90
CA TYR A 31 -0.44 3.33 16.13
C TYR A 31 0.38 2.03 16.15
N ARG A 32 -0.10 0.98 16.84
CA ARG A 32 0.58 -0.33 16.90
C ARG A 32 0.65 -1.04 15.55
N LYS A 33 -0.34 -0.84 14.68
CA LYS A 33 -0.31 -1.35 13.30
C LYS A 33 0.85 -0.73 12.50
N GLY A 34 1.36 0.42 12.95
CA GLY A 34 2.42 1.15 12.28
C GLY A 34 1.95 1.76 10.96
N THR A 35 2.74 2.68 10.44
CA THR A 35 2.63 3.15 9.06
C THR A 35 3.83 2.63 8.27
N ASN A 36 3.58 1.85 7.23
CA ASN A 36 4.63 1.38 6.33
C ASN A 36 4.92 2.47 5.30
N LEU A 37 5.65 3.52 5.72
CA LEU A 37 6.13 4.56 4.81
C LEU A 37 7.45 4.11 4.18
N VAL A 38 7.51 4.14 2.85
CA VAL A 38 8.71 3.81 2.08
C VAL A 38 9.16 5.07 1.36
N LEU A 39 10.38 5.52 1.64
CA LEU A 39 10.98 6.64 0.93
C LEU A 39 11.45 6.17 -0.45
N LEU A 40 10.93 6.79 -1.50
CA LEU A 40 11.39 6.55 -2.86
C LEU A 40 12.68 7.32 -3.15
N SER A 41 13.55 6.73 -3.96
CA SER A 41 14.71 7.42 -4.50
C SER A 41 14.27 8.64 -5.36
N PRO A 42 15.07 9.72 -5.43
CA PRO A 42 14.68 10.96 -6.10
C PRO A 42 14.41 10.83 -7.60
N ASP A 43 15.02 9.86 -8.26
CA ASP A 43 14.79 9.49 -9.65
C ASP A 43 13.41 8.83 -9.85
N VAL A 44 13.06 7.87 -9.00
CA VAL A 44 11.76 7.18 -9.03
C VAL A 44 10.62 8.14 -8.68
N ALA A 45 10.83 9.00 -7.69
CA ALA A 45 9.84 10.00 -7.28
C ALA A 45 9.54 11.04 -8.37
N LYS A 46 10.49 11.32 -9.29
CA LYS A 46 10.25 12.20 -10.44
C LYS A 46 9.33 11.55 -11.48
N VAL A 47 9.40 10.23 -11.63
CA VAL A 47 8.59 9.47 -12.58
C VAL A 47 7.19 9.20 -12.01
N PHE A 48 7.10 8.95 -10.70
CA PHE A 48 5.85 8.67 -10.00
C PHE A 48 5.55 9.75 -8.96
N PRO A 49 4.86 10.85 -9.35
CA PRO A 49 4.59 11.97 -8.45
C PRO A 49 3.50 11.69 -7.41
N THR A 50 2.67 10.64 -7.60
CA THR A 50 1.60 10.26 -6.68
C THR A 50 1.76 8.83 -6.18
N ASP A 51 1.31 8.58 -4.96
CA ASP A 51 1.25 7.25 -4.35
C ASP A 51 0.31 6.31 -5.10
N GLU A 52 -0.79 6.83 -5.65
CA GLU A 52 -1.69 6.09 -6.54
C GLU A 52 -0.95 5.50 -7.74
N ALA A 53 -0.14 6.30 -8.44
CA ALA A 53 0.60 5.85 -9.62
C ALA A 53 1.64 4.76 -9.29
N VAL A 54 2.33 4.88 -8.14
CA VAL A 54 3.25 3.86 -7.65
C VAL A 54 2.51 2.54 -7.37
N ASN A 55 1.39 2.64 -6.65
CA ASN A 55 0.63 1.47 -6.23
C ASN A 55 -0.01 0.74 -7.42
N GLU A 56 -0.52 1.46 -8.42
CA GLU A 56 -1.04 0.87 -9.65
C GLU A 56 0.06 0.15 -10.47
N ALA A 57 1.25 0.75 -10.58
CA ALA A 57 2.37 0.13 -11.27
C ALA A 57 2.81 -1.18 -10.57
N LEU A 58 2.93 -1.16 -9.24
CA LEU A 58 3.30 -2.34 -8.46
C LEU A 58 2.23 -3.44 -8.53
N ARG A 59 0.94 -3.09 -8.49
CA ARG A 59 -0.16 -4.06 -8.68
C ARG A 59 -0.11 -4.70 -10.07
N SER A 60 0.10 -3.89 -11.11
CA SER A 60 0.25 -4.39 -12.48
C SER A 60 1.41 -5.37 -12.62
N LEU A 61 2.53 -5.09 -11.94
CA LEU A 61 3.69 -5.98 -11.91
C LEU A 61 3.38 -7.30 -11.17
N ILE A 62 2.65 -7.25 -10.06
CA ILE A 62 2.21 -8.45 -9.32
C ILE A 62 1.32 -9.32 -10.22
N ASP A 63 0.38 -8.71 -10.95
CA ASP A 63 -0.52 -9.44 -11.84
C ASP A 63 0.22 -10.08 -13.01
N LEU A 64 1.20 -9.37 -13.59
CA LEU A 64 2.07 -9.91 -14.62
C LEU A 64 2.90 -11.10 -14.10
N ALA A 65 3.48 -10.97 -12.91
CA ALA A 65 4.25 -12.02 -12.27
C ALA A 65 3.39 -13.27 -11.94
N ARG A 66 2.14 -13.08 -11.51
CA ARG A 66 1.19 -14.18 -11.28
C ARG A 66 0.85 -14.90 -12.57
N LYS A 67 0.59 -14.16 -13.66
CA LYS A 67 0.28 -14.74 -14.97
C LYS A 67 1.47 -15.52 -15.55
N SER A 68 2.69 -15.03 -15.37
CA SER A 68 3.90 -15.71 -15.87
C SER A 68 4.28 -16.95 -15.06
N THR A 69 4.08 -16.92 -13.73
CA THR A 69 4.41 -18.05 -12.85
C THR A 69 3.37 -19.18 -12.90
N GLY A 70 2.10 -18.87 -13.19
CA GLY A 70 1.03 -19.86 -13.35
C GLY A 70 1.19 -20.85 -14.51
N LEU A 71 2.03 -20.53 -15.51
CA LEU A 71 2.30 -21.38 -16.68
C LEU A 71 3.32 -22.50 -16.41
N LYS A 72 4.01 -22.51 -15.27
CA LYS A 72 4.99 -23.55 -14.89
C LYS A 72 4.41 -24.64 -13.96
N LYS A 73 3.15 -25.04 -14.12
CA LYS A 73 2.74 -26.38 -13.65
C LYS A 73 3.27 -27.41 -14.65
N ARG A 74 4.52 -27.83 -14.43
CA ARG A 74 5.16 -28.95 -15.16
C ARG A 74 4.24 -30.17 -15.12
N ALA A 75 3.97 -30.75 -16.30
CA ALA A 75 3.27 -32.02 -16.43
C ALA A 75 3.98 -33.10 -15.60
N LEU A 76 3.19 -33.93 -14.91
CA LEU A 76 3.65 -35.09 -14.16
C LEU A 76 4.42 -36.03 -15.13
N PRO A 77 5.56 -36.62 -14.73
CA PRO A 77 6.20 -37.62 -15.56
C PRO A 77 5.28 -38.84 -15.66
N THR A 78 4.79 -39.14 -16.86
CA THR A 78 4.08 -40.38 -17.15
C THR A 78 5.06 -41.55 -17.04
N THR A 79 4.93 -42.34 -15.99
CA THR A 79 5.67 -43.60 -15.85
C THR A 79 5.18 -44.56 -16.94
N LYS A 80 6.03 -44.82 -17.94
CA LYS A 80 5.82 -45.90 -18.90
C LYS A 80 6.13 -47.20 -18.16
N GLU A 81 5.11 -47.95 -17.77
CA GLU A 81 5.30 -49.34 -17.34
C GLU A 81 5.88 -50.12 -18.53
N LYS A 82 7.13 -50.57 -18.37
CA LYS A 82 7.72 -51.55 -19.28
C LYS A 82 7.25 -52.93 -18.81
N THR A 83 6.28 -53.47 -19.55
CA THR A 83 6.01 -54.91 -19.63
C THR A 83 7.25 -55.62 -20.16
N THR A 84 7.81 -56.57 -19.41
CA THR A 84 8.67 -57.62 -19.96
C THR A 84 8.57 -58.89 -19.12
N ALA A 85 8.07 -59.93 -19.80
CA ALA A 85 8.35 -61.38 -19.74
C ALA A 85 8.54 -62.07 -18.38
#